data_AF-A0AAE0C317-F1
#
_entry.id   AF-A0AAE0C317-F1
#
_cell.length_a   1.000
_cell.length_b   1.000
_cell.length_c   1.000
_cell.angle_alpha   90.00
_cell.angle_beta   90.00
_cell.angle_gamma   90.00
#
_symmetry.space_group_name_H-M   'P 1'
#
loop_
_entity.id
_entity.type
_entity.pdbx_description
1 polymer ?
#
loop_
_entity_poly.entity_id
_entity_poly.type
_entity_poly.pdbx_seq_one_letter_code
_entity_poly.pdbx_strand_id
1 'polypeptide(L)'
;MGLGGVSDNPHTQELRLCMGVGGLLGADKAGGAWTFYEGGRKATILNKVDCQVAMEVCSSLLSCGGARSQHQAYAILKSDRRSYLPKALPSLSRVHTSLAKTSYRIPIRDHRLSLSKTSLAKRKPPTQCTSAADNVRPETEIDPLYLPSGWKKMAPLGHATSLGIASLLLATVFHTDLSPIYRLSVLTYAISTSTEWAIHKYYMHRTDEVHLLHHRETNRDMTMPKSFNIDAVQFPLSATAGIFFTYIMLLCTLIFCLQLEIPYWYTIPCMCVVSFLHSGLWNTLHPDTHDIVMNGGDTISDSQSFGYTPWLPRQSAVWRWLIVNHTGHHTITGNYNCVFPGMDHIMGTFWHRK
;
A
#
# COMPACT_ATOMS: atom_id res chain seq x y z
N MET A 1 33.99 41.79 -42.04
CA MET A 1 34.52 40.51 -41.52
C MET A 1 34.52 40.60 -40.01
N GLY A 2 33.66 39.83 -39.34
CA GLY A 2 33.50 39.81 -37.90
C GLY A 2 32.38 38.84 -37.56
N LEU A 3 32.73 37.58 -37.30
CA LEU A 3 31.79 36.55 -36.85
C LEU A 3 32.00 36.36 -35.35
N GLY A 4 30.98 36.74 -34.57
CA GLY A 4 30.88 36.43 -33.15
C GLY A 4 30.39 34.99 -32.97
N GLY A 5 31.15 34.20 -32.20
CA GLY A 5 30.75 32.86 -31.80
C GLY A 5 29.79 32.91 -30.61
N VAL A 6 28.64 32.25 -30.76
CA VAL A 6 27.75 31.87 -29.64
C VAL A 6 28.23 30.49 -29.18
N SER A 7 28.56 30.36 -27.89
CA SER A 7 28.89 29.06 -27.30
C SER A 7 27.61 28.38 -26.82
N ASP A 8 27.24 27.27 -27.45
CA ASP A 8 26.18 26.40 -26.96
C ASP A 8 26.71 25.57 -25.79
N ASN A 9 26.08 25.73 -24.61
CA ASN A 9 26.37 24.96 -23.40
C ASN A 9 25.34 23.80 -23.28
N PRO A 10 25.72 22.52 -23.38
CA PRO A 10 24.78 21.40 -23.54
C PRO A 10 24.18 20.84 -22.23
N HIS A 11 24.07 21.61 -21.14
CA HIS A 11 23.70 21.08 -19.81
C HIS A 11 22.46 21.69 -19.12
N THR A 12 21.50 22.24 -19.86
CA THR A 12 20.19 22.63 -19.31
C THR A 12 19.09 21.66 -19.74
N GLN A 13 18.79 20.68 -18.90
CA GLN A 13 17.54 19.91 -19.02
C GLN A 13 16.41 20.69 -18.33
N GLU A 14 15.53 21.33 -19.10
CA GLU A 14 14.26 21.86 -18.59
C GLU A 14 13.32 20.69 -18.24
N LEU A 15 12.92 20.60 -16.97
CA LEU A 15 11.88 19.68 -16.52
C LEU A 15 10.52 20.40 -16.62
N ARG A 16 9.70 20.05 -17.62
CA ARG A 16 8.32 20.55 -17.75
C ARG A 16 7.33 19.47 -17.31
N LEU A 17 6.66 19.70 -16.18
CA LEU A 17 5.54 18.86 -15.73
C LEU A 17 4.21 19.47 -16.23
N CYS A 18 3.49 18.74 -17.08
CA CYS A 18 2.09 19.07 -17.40
C CYS A 18 1.18 18.39 -16.38
N MET A 19 0.56 19.17 -15.47
CA MET A 19 -0.63 18.74 -14.75
C MET A 19 -1.80 19.63 -15.14
N GLY A 20 -2.91 18.99 -15.51
CA GLY A 20 -4.16 19.65 -15.82
C GLY A 20 -4.71 20.41 -14.61
N VAL A 21 -5.21 21.60 -14.90
CA VAL A 21 -5.96 22.53 -14.04
C VAL A 21 -5.13 23.18 -12.92
N GLY A 22 -4.36 24.22 -13.29
CA GLY A 22 -4.05 25.34 -12.41
C GLY A 22 -2.62 25.42 -11.84
N GLY A 23 -1.63 25.67 -12.69
CA GLY A 23 -0.31 26.19 -12.27
C GLY A 23 0.88 25.40 -12.81
N LEU A 24 1.76 26.08 -13.55
CA LEU A 24 3.06 25.57 -14.00
C LEU A 24 4.04 25.50 -12.82
N LEU A 25 4.49 24.29 -12.48
CA LEU A 25 5.64 24.07 -11.58
C LEU A 25 6.88 23.85 -12.45
N GLY A 26 7.75 24.85 -12.50
CA GLY A 26 9.11 24.70 -13.03
C GLY A 26 10.09 24.47 -11.89
N ALA A 27 11.00 23.52 -12.04
CA ALA A 27 12.13 23.31 -11.14
C ALA A 27 13.42 23.60 -11.90
N ASP A 28 14.29 24.44 -11.33
CA ASP A 28 15.60 24.74 -11.88
C ASP A 28 16.68 24.34 -10.86
N LYS A 29 17.73 23.68 -11.34
CA LYS A 29 18.82 23.15 -10.52
C LYS A 29 20.07 23.99 -10.72
N ALA A 30 20.09 25.16 -10.08
CA ALA A 30 21.30 25.96 -9.94
C ALA A 30 21.84 25.85 -8.50
N GLY A 31 23.04 25.27 -8.34
CA GLY A 31 23.80 25.36 -7.08
C GLY A 31 23.36 24.45 -5.91
N GLY A 32 22.63 23.37 -6.15
CA GLY A 32 22.30 22.37 -5.12
C GLY A 32 21.06 22.67 -4.26
N ALA A 33 20.34 23.75 -4.54
CA ALA A 33 19.04 24.06 -3.93
C ALA A 33 17.90 23.77 -4.90
N TRP A 34 16.79 23.23 -4.38
CA TRP A 34 15.56 23.06 -5.16
C TRP A 34 14.68 24.28 -4.97
N THR A 35 14.31 24.91 -6.09
CA THR A 35 13.44 26.08 -6.11
C THR A 35 12.12 25.72 -6.78
N PHE A 36 11.02 25.97 -6.07
CA PHE A 36 9.67 25.77 -6.58
C PHE A 36 8.96 27.12 -6.77
N TYR A 37 8.12 27.19 -7.80
CA TYR A 37 7.32 28.37 -8.12
C TYR A 37 5.83 28.02 -8.11
N GLU A 38 5.06 28.66 -7.23
CA GLU A 38 3.60 28.55 -7.21
C GLU A 38 3.00 29.96 -7.15
N GLY A 39 2.19 30.32 -8.15
CA GLY A 39 1.51 31.62 -8.20
C GLY A 39 2.45 32.84 -8.09
N GLY A 40 3.65 32.76 -8.67
CA GLY A 40 4.66 33.84 -8.63
C GLY A 40 5.48 33.93 -7.35
N ARG A 41 5.34 32.97 -6.41
CA ARG A 41 6.14 32.92 -5.18
C ARG A 41 7.24 31.87 -5.29
N LYS A 42 8.45 32.23 -4.87
CA LYS A 42 9.64 31.39 -4.85
C LYS A 42 9.80 30.73 -3.47
N ALA A 43 9.79 29.41 -3.41
CA ALA A 43 10.17 28.64 -2.23
C ALA A 43 11.47 27.89 -2.50
N THR A 44 12.44 27.99 -1.59
CA THR A 44 13.76 27.35 -1.74
C THR A 44 13.99 26.40 -0.58
N ILE A 45 14.18 25.11 -0.87
CA ILE A 45 14.47 24.07 0.13
C ILE A 45 15.99 23.89 0.19
N LEU A 46 16.56 24.02 1.39
CA LEU A 46 18.01 24.21 1.56
C LEU A 46 18.74 23.04 2.23
N ASN A 47 18.09 22.03 2.84
CA ASN A 47 18.86 20.88 3.38
C ASN A 47 18.10 19.54 3.53
N LYS A 48 18.85 18.49 3.88
CA LYS A 48 18.40 17.09 4.14
C LYS A 48 17.38 16.93 5.28
N VAL A 49 17.33 17.85 6.24
CA VAL A 49 16.43 17.78 7.41
C VAL A 49 14.97 17.93 6.99
N ASP A 50 14.70 18.70 5.94
CA ASP A 50 13.34 18.87 5.39
C ASP A 50 12.79 17.57 4.77
N CYS A 51 13.67 16.68 4.31
CA CYS A 51 13.33 15.36 3.77
C CYS A 51 12.94 14.38 4.91
N GLN A 52 13.57 14.52 6.08
CA GLN A 52 13.29 13.69 7.25
C GLN A 52 11.91 14.02 7.85
N VAL A 53 11.54 15.31 7.87
CA VAL A 53 10.20 15.77 8.27
C VAL A 53 9.12 15.27 7.29
N ALA A 54 9.40 15.25 5.99
CA ALA A 54 8.48 14.68 5.00
C ALA A 54 8.23 13.18 5.22
N MET A 55 9.27 12.42 5.63
CA MET A 55 9.15 10.99 5.94
C MET A 55 8.35 10.72 7.23
N GLU A 56 8.52 11.54 8.27
CA GLU A 56 7.74 11.42 9.52
C GLU A 56 6.25 11.75 9.30
N VAL A 57 5.96 12.73 8.43
CA VAL A 57 4.59 13.06 8.01
C VAL A 57 3.97 11.90 7.23
N CYS A 58 4.72 11.27 6.32
CA CYS A 58 4.25 10.10 5.59
C CYS A 58 3.99 8.91 6.52
N SER A 59 4.89 8.63 7.47
CA SER A 59 4.70 7.57 8.47
C SER A 59 3.45 7.82 9.33
N SER A 60 3.20 9.08 9.71
CA SER A 60 2.04 9.45 10.54
C SER A 60 0.71 9.36 9.78
N LEU A 61 0.73 9.61 8.47
CA LEU A 61 -0.42 9.47 7.57
C LEU A 61 -0.73 7.98 7.30
N LEU A 62 0.29 7.13 7.19
CA LEU A 62 0.14 5.68 7.02
C LEU A 62 -0.44 4.99 8.26
N SER A 63 -0.21 5.50 9.46
CA SER A 63 -0.77 4.95 10.71
C SER A 63 -2.18 5.44 11.06
N CYS A 64 -2.69 6.46 10.35
CA CYS A 64 -3.90 7.18 10.75
C CYS A 64 -4.97 7.11 9.64
N GLY A 65 -5.58 5.94 9.47
CA GLY A 65 -6.75 5.77 8.59
C GLY A 65 -8.01 6.43 9.16
N GLY A 66 -8.18 7.75 8.96
CA GLY A 66 -9.45 8.44 9.20
C GLY A 66 -9.36 9.92 9.56
N ALA A 67 -10.39 10.71 9.22
CA ALA A 67 -10.42 12.16 9.46
C ALA A 67 -10.36 12.57 10.96
N ARG A 68 -10.70 11.66 11.89
CA ARG A 68 -10.59 11.91 13.34
C ARG A 68 -9.16 11.84 13.87
N SER A 69 -8.28 11.07 13.25
CA SER A 69 -6.89 10.86 13.72
C SER A 69 -5.91 11.92 13.22
N GLN A 70 -6.24 12.63 12.13
CA GLN A 70 -5.46 13.77 11.63
C GLN A 70 -5.42 14.94 12.64
N HIS A 71 -6.52 15.20 13.36
CA HIS A 71 -6.57 16.22 14.41
C HIS A 71 -5.73 15.86 15.64
N GLN A 72 -5.59 14.57 15.98
CA GLN A 72 -4.75 14.10 17.09
C GLN A 72 -3.26 14.15 16.74
N ALA A 73 -2.88 13.75 15.52
CA ALA A 73 -1.50 13.88 15.04
C ALA A 73 -1.04 15.34 15.04
N TYR A 74 -1.92 16.28 14.65
CA TYR A 74 -1.62 17.71 14.69
C TYR A 74 -1.49 18.27 16.12
N ALA A 75 -2.26 17.74 17.08
CA ALA A 75 -2.20 18.16 18.48
C ALA A 75 -0.91 17.67 19.18
N ILE A 76 -0.45 16.45 18.86
CA ILE A 76 0.79 15.86 19.40
C ILE A 76 2.01 16.67 18.92
N LEU A 77 2.09 16.98 17.62
CA LEU A 77 3.16 17.79 17.04
C LEU A 77 3.24 19.23 17.60
N LYS A 78 2.11 19.78 18.07
CA LYS A 78 2.05 21.10 18.70
C LYS A 78 2.49 21.07 20.17
N SER A 79 2.28 19.95 20.85
CA SER A 79 2.66 19.77 22.26
C SER A 79 4.15 19.47 22.45
N ASP A 80 4.78 18.77 21.50
CA ASP A 80 6.15 18.25 21.69
C ASP A 80 7.27 19.23 21.24
N ARG A 81 6.91 20.31 20.53
CA ARG A 81 7.87 21.36 20.15
C ARG A 81 8.40 22.20 21.31
N ARG A 82 7.87 22.06 22.53
CA ARG A 82 8.38 22.78 23.71
C ARG A 82 9.51 22.05 24.44
N SER A 83 9.83 20.81 24.07
CA SER A 83 10.67 19.92 24.88
C SER A 83 12.14 19.85 24.45
N TYR A 84 12.51 20.35 23.27
CA TYR A 84 13.87 20.23 22.74
C TYR A 84 14.42 21.55 22.21
N LEU A 85 15.03 22.33 23.10
CA LEU A 85 15.99 23.38 22.74
C LEU A 85 17.18 23.27 23.70
N PRO A 86 18.33 22.70 23.28
CA PRO A 86 19.54 22.76 24.07
C PRO A 86 20.06 24.21 24.11
N LYS A 87 20.39 24.67 25.31
CA LYS A 87 21.09 25.93 25.56
C LYS A 87 22.49 25.86 24.95
N ALA A 88 22.76 26.72 23.96
CA ALA A 88 24.00 27.50 23.77
C ALA A 88 24.34 27.67 22.28
N LEU A 89 24.24 28.92 21.78
CA LEU A 89 25.23 29.57 20.92
C LEU A 89 24.78 31.04 20.68
N PRO A 90 25.60 32.05 21.01
CA PRO A 90 25.22 33.46 20.91
C PRO A 90 25.72 34.08 19.60
N SER A 91 24.94 34.04 18.53
CA SER A 91 25.07 34.97 17.39
C SER A 91 23.94 34.84 16.36
N LEU A 92 22.70 35.20 16.73
CA LEU A 92 21.58 35.32 15.78
C LEU A 92 20.75 36.60 16.01
N SER A 93 21.41 37.72 16.33
CA SER A 93 20.75 39.02 16.51
C SER A 93 20.40 39.75 15.20
N ARG A 94 20.63 39.16 14.01
CA ARG A 94 20.37 39.82 12.71
C ARG A 94 19.23 39.25 11.86
N VAL A 95 18.49 38.25 12.32
CA VAL A 95 17.34 37.69 11.56
C VAL A 95 15.98 38.16 12.12
N HIS A 96 15.94 38.80 13.28
CA HIS A 96 14.68 39.09 13.98
C HIS A 96 13.93 40.36 13.56
N THR A 97 14.42 41.15 12.59
CA THR A 97 13.78 42.44 12.26
C THR A 97 12.91 42.44 10.99
N SER A 98 12.78 41.32 10.26
CA SER A 98 11.99 41.28 9.01
C SER A 98 10.65 40.53 9.10
N LEU A 99 10.40 39.78 10.17
CA LEU A 99 9.17 38.96 10.31
C LEU A 99 8.07 39.58 11.19
N ALA A 100 8.28 40.79 11.72
CA ALA A 100 7.33 41.44 12.64
C ALA A 100 6.28 42.34 11.97
N LYS A 101 6.22 42.44 10.63
CA LYS A 101 5.36 43.42 9.92
C LYS A 101 4.16 42.86 9.15
N THR A 102 3.87 41.57 9.22
CA THR A 102 2.67 40.98 8.57
C THR A 102 1.76 40.31 9.60
N SER A 103 1.17 41.13 10.47
CA SER A 103 0.04 40.70 11.31
C SER A 103 -1.25 40.78 10.50
N TYR A 104 -1.62 39.70 9.80
CA TYR A 104 -2.99 39.52 9.33
C TYR A 104 -3.83 38.99 10.50
N ARG A 105 -4.77 39.80 11.00
CA ARG A 105 -5.84 39.33 11.89
C ARG A 105 -6.77 38.44 11.06
N ILE A 106 -6.62 37.13 11.22
CA ILE A 106 -7.67 36.18 10.81
C ILE A 106 -8.77 36.28 11.87
N PRO A 107 -10.01 36.65 11.53
CA PRO A 107 -11.11 36.58 12.48
C PRO A 107 -11.32 35.12 12.86
N ILE A 108 -11.12 34.81 14.15
CA ILE A 108 -11.55 33.54 14.73
C ILE A 108 -13.08 33.59 14.73
N ARG A 109 -13.68 33.05 13.67
CA ARG A 109 -15.11 32.78 13.62
C ARG A 109 -15.34 31.53 14.46
N ASP A 110 -16.02 31.72 15.58
CA ASP A 110 -16.37 30.66 16.52
C ASP A 110 -17.33 29.68 15.83
N HIS A 111 -16.77 28.69 15.13
CA HIS A 111 -17.52 27.54 14.63
C HIS A 111 -17.78 26.61 15.81
N ARG A 112 -18.75 26.97 16.66
CA ARG A 112 -19.58 25.97 17.31
C ARG A 112 -20.27 25.20 16.19
N LEU A 113 -19.61 24.14 15.74
CA LEU A 113 -20.23 23.06 14.98
C LEU A 113 -21.37 22.54 15.83
N SER A 114 -22.60 22.91 15.46
CA SER A 114 -23.75 22.10 15.80
C SER A 114 -23.46 20.73 15.21
N LEU A 115 -23.17 19.76 16.08
CA LEU A 115 -23.18 18.36 15.71
C LEU A 115 -24.61 18.06 15.27
N SER A 116 -24.87 18.18 13.97
CA SER A 116 -26.10 17.71 13.39
C SER A 116 -26.13 16.20 13.61
N LYS A 117 -27.08 15.75 14.43
CA LYS A 117 -27.41 14.34 14.70
C LYS A 117 -28.00 13.66 13.46
N THR A 118 -27.44 13.91 12.29
CA THR A 118 -27.94 13.41 11.01
C THR A 118 -26.96 12.39 10.43
N SER A 119 -27.42 11.14 10.43
CA SER A 119 -26.88 9.97 9.71
C SER A 119 -25.79 9.11 10.37
N LEU A 120 -25.83 8.95 11.70
CA LEU A 120 -25.75 7.58 12.22
C LEU A 120 -27.10 6.91 11.94
N ALA A 121 -27.37 6.66 10.67
CA ALA A 121 -28.46 5.78 10.29
C ALA A 121 -28.15 4.45 10.98
N LYS A 122 -29.07 4.01 11.84
CA LYS A 122 -29.10 2.67 12.42
C LYS A 122 -28.76 1.68 11.29
N ARG A 123 -27.51 1.20 11.21
CA ARG A 123 -27.23 -0.03 10.46
C ARG A 123 -28.17 -1.04 11.09
N LYS A 124 -29.13 -1.52 10.31
CA LYS A 124 -30.06 -2.56 10.72
C LYS A 124 -29.18 -3.68 11.28
N PRO A 125 -29.38 -4.15 12.52
CA PRO A 125 -28.63 -5.30 13.00
C PRO A 125 -28.79 -6.40 11.95
N PRO A 126 -27.69 -7.06 11.54
CA PRO A 126 -27.77 -8.12 10.54
C PRO A 126 -28.87 -9.08 10.98
N THR A 127 -29.82 -9.32 10.08
CA THR A 127 -30.91 -10.25 10.31
C THR A 127 -30.30 -11.58 10.75
N GLN A 128 -30.51 -11.97 12.01
CA GLN A 128 -30.08 -13.27 12.51
C GLN A 128 -30.78 -14.34 11.68
N CYS A 129 -30.07 -14.91 10.70
CA CYS A 129 -30.52 -16.11 10.02
C CYS A 129 -30.36 -17.28 11.00
N THR A 130 -31.42 -18.09 11.09
CA THR A 130 -31.48 -19.30 11.89
C THR A 130 -30.29 -20.21 11.56
N SER A 131 -29.70 -20.74 12.64
CA SER A 131 -28.40 -21.43 12.71
C SER A 131 -28.14 -22.43 11.58
N ALA A 132 -27.13 -22.14 10.76
CA ALA A 132 -26.60 -23.02 9.72
C ALA A 132 -25.73 -24.18 10.26
N ALA A 133 -26.08 -24.71 11.44
CA ALA A 133 -25.32 -25.80 12.08
C ALA A 133 -25.44 -27.15 11.35
N ASP A 134 -26.32 -27.28 10.36
CA ASP A 134 -26.73 -28.59 9.84
C ASP A 134 -25.89 -29.12 8.66
N ASN A 135 -24.87 -28.41 8.17
CA ASN A 135 -24.07 -28.83 6.99
C ASN A 135 -22.55 -28.88 7.22
N VAL A 136 -22.08 -29.10 8.45
CA VAL A 136 -20.65 -29.34 8.68
C VAL A 136 -20.32 -30.78 8.29
N ARG A 137 -19.43 -30.97 7.31
CA ARG A 137 -19.00 -32.33 6.92
C ARG A 137 -18.35 -33.04 8.12
N PRO A 138 -18.58 -34.35 8.31
CA PRO A 138 -17.89 -35.12 9.34
C PRO A 138 -16.37 -34.95 9.22
N GLU A 139 -15.65 -34.84 10.34
CA GLU A 139 -14.19 -34.58 10.33
C GLU A 139 -13.40 -35.66 9.57
N THR A 140 -13.91 -36.90 9.53
CA THR A 140 -13.33 -38.01 8.76
C THR A 140 -13.40 -37.85 7.24
N GLU A 141 -14.20 -36.90 6.74
CA GLU A 141 -14.37 -36.61 5.32
C GLU A 141 -13.65 -35.33 4.88
N ILE A 142 -13.00 -34.63 5.82
CA ILE A 142 -12.25 -33.40 5.53
C ILE A 142 -10.92 -33.77 4.85
N ASP A 143 -10.70 -33.27 3.62
CA ASP A 143 -9.43 -33.46 2.90
C ASP A 143 -8.26 -33.01 3.80
N PRO A 144 -7.16 -33.78 3.89
CA PRO A 144 -5.95 -33.37 4.61
C PRO A 144 -5.45 -31.96 4.30
N LEU A 145 -5.76 -31.40 3.12
CA LEU A 145 -5.49 -30.01 2.75
C LEU A 145 -6.06 -28.99 3.76
N TYR A 146 -7.19 -29.30 4.38
CA TYR A 146 -7.87 -28.44 5.36
C TYR A 146 -7.44 -28.72 6.81
N LEU A 147 -6.46 -29.62 7.00
CA LEU A 147 -5.94 -30.02 8.30
C LEU A 147 -4.46 -29.63 8.41
N PRO A 148 -3.97 -29.15 9.57
CA PRO A 148 -2.56 -28.82 9.75
C PRO A 148 -1.60 -29.98 9.42
N SER A 149 -2.07 -31.23 9.58
CA SER A 149 -1.32 -32.44 9.28
C SER A 149 -0.99 -32.58 7.79
N GLY A 150 -1.78 -32.00 6.88
CA GLY A 150 -1.52 -31.97 5.44
C GLY A 150 -0.49 -30.95 4.98
N TRP A 151 0.04 -30.13 5.89
CA TRP A 151 1.00 -29.07 5.58
C TRP A 151 2.39 -29.38 6.11
N LYS A 152 3.41 -28.96 5.35
CA LYS A 152 4.81 -29.03 5.73
C LYS A 152 5.48 -27.68 5.54
N LYS A 153 6.12 -27.18 6.59
CA LYS A 153 6.90 -25.96 6.54
C LYS A 153 8.08 -26.16 5.58
N MET A 154 8.38 -25.13 4.79
CA MET A 154 9.51 -25.16 3.86
C MET A 154 10.82 -25.51 4.60
N ALA A 155 11.59 -26.43 4.01
CA ALA A 155 12.88 -26.84 4.56
C ALA A 155 13.94 -25.71 4.45
N PRO A 156 15.01 -25.74 5.28
CA PRO A 156 16.08 -24.73 5.24
C PRO A 156 16.71 -24.54 3.86
N LEU A 157 16.87 -25.62 3.09
CA LEU A 157 17.40 -25.55 1.73
C LEU A 157 16.51 -24.70 0.81
N GLY A 158 15.19 -24.88 0.88
CA GLY A 158 14.23 -24.08 0.10
C GLY A 158 14.30 -22.60 0.47
N HIS A 159 14.41 -22.29 1.76
CA HIS A 159 14.59 -20.92 2.24
C HIS A 159 15.89 -20.28 1.71
N ALA A 160 17.01 -21.00 1.77
CA ALA A 160 18.28 -20.54 1.22
C ALA A 160 18.20 -20.29 -0.29
N THR A 161 17.53 -21.18 -1.04
CA THR A 161 17.27 -20.98 -2.48
C THR A 161 16.46 -19.70 -2.72
N SER A 162 15.41 -19.44 -1.94
CA SER A 162 14.59 -18.23 -2.08
C SER A 162 15.37 -16.95 -1.78
N LEU A 163 16.26 -16.96 -0.77
CA LEU A 163 17.15 -15.83 -0.50
C LEU A 163 18.14 -15.59 -1.66
N GLY A 164 18.67 -16.66 -2.26
CA GLY A 164 19.51 -16.58 -3.45
C GLY A 164 18.78 -15.93 -4.63
N ILE A 165 17.55 -16.37 -4.93
CA ILE A 165 16.70 -15.78 -5.97
C ILE A 165 16.42 -14.31 -5.67
N ALA A 166 16.03 -13.98 -4.44
CA ALA A 166 15.76 -12.59 -4.04
C ALA A 166 17.00 -11.69 -4.23
N SER A 167 18.20 -12.21 -3.92
CA SER A 167 19.46 -11.49 -4.11
C SER A 167 19.76 -11.23 -5.59
N LEU A 168 19.49 -12.19 -6.47
CA LEU A 168 19.62 -12.03 -7.92
C LEU A 168 18.62 -11.00 -8.48
N LEU A 169 17.38 -11.02 -8.00
CA LEU A 169 16.37 -10.02 -8.36
C LEU A 169 16.78 -8.62 -7.88
N LEU A 170 17.33 -8.51 -6.68
CA LEU A 170 17.85 -7.23 -6.18
C LEU A 170 19.02 -6.73 -7.03
N ALA A 171 19.99 -7.60 -7.37
CA ALA A 171 21.09 -7.25 -8.26
C ALA A 171 20.59 -6.76 -9.63
N THR A 172 19.52 -7.36 -10.14
CA THR A 172 18.86 -6.97 -11.39
C THR A 172 18.37 -5.52 -11.34
N VAL A 173 17.83 -5.06 -10.21
CA VAL A 173 17.37 -3.67 -10.03
C VAL A 173 18.51 -2.65 -10.18
N PHE A 174 19.74 -3.02 -9.77
CA PHE A 174 20.93 -2.16 -9.86
C PHE A 174 21.69 -2.28 -11.18
N HIS A 175 21.32 -3.20 -12.08
CA HIS A 175 22.04 -3.44 -13.32
C HIS A 175 21.74 -2.37 -14.38
N THR A 176 22.60 -1.36 -14.52
CA THR A 176 22.36 -0.17 -15.35
C THR A 176 22.15 -0.46 -16.83
N ASP A 177 22.76 -1.52 -17.36
CA ASP A 177 22.58 -1.91 -18.78
C ASP A 177 21.19 -2.46 -19.10
N LEU A 178 20.38 -2.77 -18.08
CA LEU A 178 19.00 -3.19 -18.25
C LEU A 178 18.07 -2.00 -18.41
N SER A 179 17.05 -2.17 -19.26
CA SER A 179 16.00 -1.16 -19.44
C SER A 179 15.39 -0.72 -18.09
N PRO A 180 15.18 0.59 -17.86
CA PRO A 180 14.54 1.09 -16.65
C PRO A 180 13.18 0.44 -16.36
N ILE A 181 12.42 0.09 -17.40
CA ILE A 181 11.10 -0.57 -17.25
C ILE A 181 11.25 -1.98 -16.67
N TYR A 182 12.25 -2.73 -17.12
CA TYR A 182 12.51 -4.07 -16.59
C TYR A 182 12.95 -4.02 -15.13
N ARG A 183 13.91 -3.13 -14.81
CA ARG A 183 14.35 -2.88 -13.43
C ARG A 183 13.20 -2.46 -12.52
N LEU A 184 12.36 -1.53 -13.00
CA LEU A 184 11.16 -1.10 -12.29
C LEU A 184 10.19 -2.25 -12.07
N SER A 185 9.97 -3.12 -13.05
CA SER A 185 9.04 -4.25 -12.92
C SER A 185 9.48 -5.22 -11.83
N VAL A 186 10.79 -5.51 -11.75
CA VAL A 186 11.36 -6.35 -10.68
C VAL A 186 11.20 -5.68 -9.32
N LEU A 187 11.54 -4.39 -9.20
CA LEU A 187 11.39 -3.63 -7.96
C LEU A 187 9.94 -3.57 -7.50
N THR A 188 9.02 -3.29 -8.43
CA THR A 188 7.58 -3.29 -8.22
C THR A 188 7.08 -4.62 -7.67
N TYR A 189 7.48 -5.74 -8.28
CA TYR A 189 7.08 -7.06 -7.80
C TYR A 189 7.60 -7.33 -6.38
N ALA A 190 8.87 -7.01 -6.11
CA ALA A 190 9.49 -7.17 -4.80
C ALA A 190 8.73 -6.36 -3.72
N ILE A 191 8.36 -5.12 -4.02
CA ILE A 191 7.55 -4.28 -3.12
C ILE A 191 6.15 -4.86 -2.92
N SER A 192 5.51 -5.35 -4.00
CA SER A 192 4.14 -5.84 -3.96
C SER A 192 4.02 -7.09 -3.09
N THR A 193 4.90 -8.08 -3.28
CA THR A 193 4.92 -9.28 -2.43
C THR A 193 5.30 -8.96 -0.98
N SER A 194 6.26 -8.04 -0.77
CA SER A 194 6.70 -7.65 0.57
C SER A 194 5.60 -6.94 1.36
N THR A 195 4.88 -6.03 0.69
CA THR A 195 3.85 -5.21 1.33
C THR A 195 2.60 -6.03 1.59
N GLU A 196 2.17 -6.88 0.66
CA GLU A 196 1.07 -7.82 0.90
C GLU A 196 1.36 -8.70 2.13
N TRP A 197 2.55 -9.32 2.18
CA TRP A 197 2.96 -10.15 3.33
C TRP A 197 2.95 -9.36 4.64
N ALA A 198 3.51 -8.15 4.65
CA ALA A 198 3.61 -7.34 5.86
C ALA A 198 2.23 -6.86 6.35
N ILE A 199 1.39 -6.35 5.45
CA ILE A 199 0.03 -5.92 5.77
C ILE A 199 -0.78 -7.11 6.26
N HIS A 200 -0.77 -8.23 5.54
CA HIS A 200 -1.56 -9.37 5.93
C HIS A 200 -1.13 -9.91 7.30
N LYS A 201 0.17 -10.12 7.50
CA LYS A 201 0.70 -10.66 8.76
C LYS A 201 0.58 -9.72 9.97
N TYR A 202 0.88 -8.44 9.81
CA TYR A 202 1.01 -7.51 10.95
C TYR A 202 -0.15 -6.56 11.12
N TYR A 203 -0.89 -6.24 10.06
CA TYR A 203 -2.07 -5.40 10.15
C TYR A 203 -3.34 -6.26 10.17
N MET A 204 -3.57 -7.09 9.15
CA MET A 204 -4.84 -7.81 9.02
C MET A 204 -5.01 -8.84 10.16
N HIS A 205 -3.98 -9.64 10.46
CA HIS A 205 -3.99 -10.61 11.56
C HIS A 205 -3.88 -10.01 12.98
N ARG A 206 -3.83 -8.68 13.13
CA ARG A 206 -3.71 -8.03 14.46
C ARG A 206 -4.78 -7.00 14.76
N THR A 207 -5.15 -6.20 13.77
CA THR A 207 -5.96 -4.99 13.96
C THR A 207 -7.18 -4.92 13.06
N ASP A 208 -7.23 -5.70 11.97
CA ASP A 208 -8.38 -5.69 11.07
C ASP A 208 -9.47 -6.65 11.57
N GLU A 209 -10.45 -6.08 12.28
CA GLU A 209 -11.59 -6.85 12.82
C GLU A 209 -12.39 -7.58 11.73
N VAL A 210 -12.45 -7.03 10.51
CA VAL A 210 -13.20 -7.64 9.41
C VAL A 210 -12.49 -8.90 8.92
N HIS A 211 -11.16 -8.83 8.77
CA HIS A 211 -10.37 -10.00 8.40
C HIS A 211 -10.28 -11.06 9.51
N LEU A 212 -10.20 -10.63 10.78
CA LEU A 212 -10.25 -11.55 11.92
C LEU A 212 -11.61 -12.25 12.03
N LEU A 213 -12.70 -11.53 11.73
CA LEU A 213 -14.04 -12.11 11.66
C LEU A 213 -14.13 -13.12 10.51
N HIS A 214 -13.57 -12.80 9.34
CA HIS A 214 -13.48 -13.70 8.20
C HIS A 214 -12.85 -15.06 8.57
N HIS A 215 -11.68 -15.04 9.20
CA HIS A 215 -11.02 -16.26 9.68
C HIS A 215 -11.83 -17.04 10.72
N ARG A 216 -12.63 -16.35 11.55
CA ARG A 216 -13.46 -16.98 12.57
C ARG A 216 -14.71 -17.63 11.98
N GLU A 217 -15.31 -17.01 10.97
CA GLU A 217 -16.54 -17.48 10.33
C GLU A 217 -16.29 -18.49 9.21
N THR A 218 -15.07 -18.58 8.70
CA THR A 218 -14.65 -19.61 7.73
C THR A 218 -14.64 -20.99 8.40
N ASN A 219 -15.43 -21.91 7.87
CA ASN A 219 -15.39 -23.31 8.28
C ASN A 219 -14.05 -23.95 7.86
N ARG A 220 -13.65 -25.04 8.51
CA ARG A 220 -12.37 -25.71 8.20
C ARG A 220 -12.28 -26.16 6.74
N ASP A 221 -13.38 -26.56 6.12
CA ASP A 221 -13.45 -26.95 4.71
C ASP A 221 -13.51 -25.75 3.74
N MET A 222 -13.14 -24.55 4.22
CA MET A 222 -13.20 -23.26 3.55
C MET A 222 -14.59 -22.72 3.25
N THR A 223 -15.67 -23.45 3.54
CA THR A 223 -17.04 -22.95 3.30
C THR A 223 -17.40 -21.81 4.27
N MET A 224 -18.33 -20.95 3.88
CA MET A 224 -18.84 -19.85 4.72
C MET A 224 -20.32 -20.07 5.09
N PRO A 225 -20.76 -19.62 6.28
CA PRO A 225 -22.18 -19.66 6.66
C PRO A 225 -23.01 -18.73 5.79
N LYS A 226 -24.28 -19.05 5.53
CA LYS A 226 -25.17 -18.25 4.64
C LYS A 226 -25.30 -16.76 5.03
N SER A 227 -25.10 -16.42 6.30
CA SER A 227 -25.19 -15.05 6.82
C SER A 227 -23.84 -14.34 6.93
N PHE A 228 -22.80 -14.85 6.26
CA PHE A 228 -21.47 -14.25 6.31
C PHE A 228 -21.48 -12.82 5.76
N ASN A 229 -20.56 -12.01 6.28
CA ASN A 229 -20.38 -10.66 5.78
C ASN A 229 -19.58 -10.67 4.47
N ILE A 230 -20.22 -10.36 3.34
CA ILE A 230 -19.54 -10.32 2.03
C ILE A 230 -18.41 -9.30 1.97
N ASP A 231 -18.53 -8.20 2.74
CA ASP A 231 -17.49 -7.16 2.84
C ASP A 231 -16.21 -7.70 3.48
N ALA A 232 -16.27 -8.84 4.18
CA ALA A 232 -15.10 -9.49 4.76
C ALA A 232 -14.32 -10.36 3.75
N VAL A 233 -14.94 -10.66 2.61
CA VAL A 233 -14.35 -11.45 1.53
C VAL A 233 -13.89 -10.55 0.39
N GLN A 234 -14.60 -9.47 0.09
CA GLN A 234 -14.21 -8.59 -1.00
C GLN A 234 -13.17 -7.54 -0.57
N PHE A 235 -12.24 -7.24 -1.48
CA PHE A 235 -11.30 -6.15 -1.34
C PHE A 235 -11.90 -4.88 -1.93
N PRO A 236 -12.27 -3.87 -1.12
CA PRO A 236 -12.97 -2.69 -1.61
C PRO A 236 -12.06 -1.79 -2.47
N LEU A 237 -12.65 -1.01 -3.37
CA LEU A 237 -11.91 -0.09 -4.26
C LEU A 237 -11.08 0.94 -3.47
N SER A 238 -11.55 1.35 -2.29
CA SER A 238 -10.81 2.24 -1.39
C SER A 238 -9.50 1.62 -0.92
N ALA A 239 -9.47 0.31 -0.65
CA ALA A 239 -8.25 -0.41 -0.29
C ALA A 239 -7.32 -0.52 -1.51
N THR A 240 -7.86 -0.77 -2.71
CA THR A 240 -7.08 -0.76 -3.97
C THR A 240 -6.44 0.60 -4.24
N ALA A 241 -7.18 1.70 -4.02
CA ALA A 241 -6.64 3.05 -4.10
C ALA A 241 -5.55 3.29 -3.04
N GLY A 242 -5.76 2.79 -1.81
CA GLY A 242 -4.75 2.84 -0.75
C GLY A 242 -3.44 2.13 -1.13
N ILE A 243 -3.53 0.92 -1.70
CA ILE A 243 -2.38 0.18 -2.24
C ILE A 243 -1.69 1.00 -3.33
N PHE A 244 -2.46 1.51 -4.30
CA PHE A 244 -1.94 2.29 -5.42
C PHE A 244 -1.10 3.48 -4.96
N PHE A 245 -1.66 4.33 -4.08
CA PHE A 245 -0.94 5.51 -3.60
C PHE A 245 0.25 5.14 -2.71
N THR A 246 0.09 4.15 -1.84
CA THR A 246 1.18 3.69 -0.95
C THR A 246 2.36 3.16 -1.77
N TYR A 247 2.10 2.36 -2.80
CA TYR A 247 3.15 1.77 -3.61
C TYR A 247 3.86 2.82 -4.48
N ILE A 248 3.14 3.80 -5.05
CA ILE A 248 3.76 4.91 -5.78
C ILE A 248 4.74 5.66 -4.86
N MET A 249 4.29 6.02 -3.65
CA MET A 249 5.15 6.73 -2.70
C MET A 249 6.39 5.91 -2.34
N LEU A 250 6.21 4.63 -2.02
CA LEU A 250 7.32 3.74 -1.67
C LEU A 250 8.30 3.56 -2.83
N LEU A 251 7.81 3.37 -4.06
CA LEU A 251 8.65 3.26 -5.26
C LEU A 251 9.43 4.54 -5.53
N CYS A 252 8.78 5.69 -5.53
CA CYS A 252 9.44 6.97 -5.76
C CYS A 252 10.52 7.23 -4.71
N THR A 253 10.23 6.94 -3.43
CA THR A 253 11.22 7.02 -2.35
C THR A 253 12.41 6.09 -2.60
N LEU A 254 12.17 4.83 -2.96
CA LEU A 254 13.25 3.87 -3.22
C LEU A 254 14.08 4.26 -4.45
N ILE A 255 13.46 4.66 -5.55
CA ILE A 255 14.15 5.14 -6.76
C ILE A 255 15.06 6.33 -6.43
N PHE A 256 14.55 7.27 -5.62
CA PHE A 256 15.32 8.45 -5.19
C PHE A 256 16.47 8.07 -4.24
N CYS A 257 16.17 7.33 -3.18
CA CYS A 257 17.15 6.97 -2.14
C CYS A 257 18.25 6.04 -2.66
N LEU A 258 17.91 5.12 -3.56
CA LEU A 258 18.84 4.16 -4.15
C LEU A 258 19.46 4.65 -5.45
N GLN A 259 19.11 5.86 -5.91
CA GLN A 259 19.65 6.49 -7.12
C GLN A 259 19.56 5.59 -8.36
N LEU A 260 18.41 4.92 -8.57
CA LEU A 260 18.28 3.86 -9.59
C LEU A 260 18.26 4.37 -11.05
N GLU A 261 18.28 5.68 -11.28
CA GLU A 261 18.17 6.31 -12.60
C GLU A 261 16.93 5.88 -13.40
N ILE A 262 15.88 5.44 -12.70
CA ILE A 262 14.59 5.08 -13.30
C ILE A 262 13.72 6.34 -13.36
N PRO A 263 13.18 6.73 -14.53
CA PRO A 263 12.26 7.86 -14.62
C PRO A 263 11.01 7.65 -13.76
N TYR A 264 10.76 8.57 -12.81
CA TYR A 264 9.68 8.43 -11.82
C TYR A 264 8.29 8.31 -12.43
N TRP A 265 8.07 8.87 -13.62
CA TRP A 265 6.78 8.83 -14.30
C TRP A 265 6.39 7.40 -14.74
N TYR A 266 7.33 6.45 -14.81
CA TYR A 266 7.01 5.04 -15.03
C TYR A 266 6.30 4.38 -13.85
N THR A 267 6.43 4.93 -12.63
CA THR A 267 5.82 4.32 -11.44
C THR A 267 4.30 4.30 -11.51
N ILE A 268 3.67 5.36 -12.04
CA ILE A 268 2.22 5.49 -12.15
C ILE A 268 1.59 4.37 -12.99
N PRO A 269 1.92 4.19 -14.29
CA PRO A 269 1.32 3.13 -15.10
C PRO A 269 1.66 1.73 -14.56
N CYS A 270 2.85 1.54 -14.01
CA CYS A 270 3.24 0.28 -13.37
C CYS A 270 2.35 -0.04 -12.17
N MET A 271 2.09 0.94 -11.29
CA MET A 271 1.23 0.79 -10.13
C MET A 271 -0.24 0.67 -10.47
N CYS A 272 -0.71 1.31 -11.54
CA CYS A 272 -2.05 1.05 -12.06
C CYS A 272 -2.18 -0.45 -12.35
N VAL A 273 -1.32 -1.00 -13.22
CA VAL A 273 -1.37 -2.41 -13.62
C VAL A 273 -1.33 -3.34 -12.41
N VAL A 274 -0.40 -3.13 -11.48
CA VAL A 274 -0.30 -3.98 -10.27
C VAL A 274 -1.51 -3.87 -9.36
N SER A 275 -2.05 -2.66 -9.14
CA SER A 275 -3.19 -2.48 -8.24
C SER A 275 -4.47 -3.09 -8.82
N PHE A 276 -4.70 -2.92 -10.13
CA PHE A 276 -5.81 -3.57 -10.83
C PHE A 276 -5.67 -5.09 -10.84
N LEU A 277 -4.46 -5.62 -11.14
CA LEU A 277 -4.19 -7.05 -11.06
C LEU A 277 -4.42 -7.59 -9.65
N HIS A 278 -3.91 -6.91 -8.62
CA HIS A 278 -4.11 -7.32 -7.24
C HIS A 278 -5.58 -7.42 -6.88
N SER A 279 -6.33 -6.34 -7.14
CA SER A 279 -7.75 -6.28 -6.79
C SER A 279 -8.59 -7.31 -7.56
N GLY A 280 -8.31 -7.48 -8.87
CA GLY A 280 -9.00 -8.46 -9.69
C GLY A 280 -8.67 -9.89 -9.27
N LEU A 281 -7.41 -10.20 -9.02
CA LEU A 281 -6.99 -11.52 -8.54
C LEU A 281 -7.58 -11.82 -7.17
N TRP A 282 -7.50 -10.90 -6.21
CA TRP A 282 -8.07 -11.08 -4.88
C TRP A 282 -9.58 -11.34 -4.94
N ASN A 283 -10.32 -10.47 -5.64
CA ASN A 283 -11.79 -10.57 -5.71
C ASN A 283 -12.28 -11.74 -6.56
N THR A 284 -11.41 -12.39 -7.34
CA THR A 284 -11.72 -13.64 -8.03
C THR A 284 -11.33 -14.85 -7.18
N LEU A 285 -10.10 -14.88 -6.64
CA LEU A 285 -9.56 -16.01 -5.88
C LEU A 285 -10.25 -16.21 -4.54
N HIS A 286 -10.49 -15.12 -3.81
CA HIS A 286 -10.97 -15.21 -2.45
C HIS A 286 -12.37 -15.82 -2.42
N PRO A 287 -13.35 -15.36 -3.23
CA PRO A 287 -14.65 -16.03 -3.26
C PRO A 287 -14.64 -17.45 -3.84
N ASP A 288 -13.78 -17.73 -4.84
CA ASP A 288 -13.64 -19.08 -5.39
C ASP A 288 -13.08 -20.06 -4.36
N THR A 289 -12.23 -19.61 -3.43
CA THR A 289 -11.68 -20.48 -2.39
C THR A 289 -12.73 -20.86 -1.35
N HIS A 290 -13.73 -20.00 -1.14
CA HIS A 290 -14.77 -20.20 -0.15
C HIS A 290 -16.07 -20.83 -0.70
N ASP A 291 -16.03 -21.30 -1.95
CA ASP A 291 -17.21 -21.78 -2.68
C ASP A 291 -18.38 -20.77 -2.67
N ILE A 292 -18.06 -19.46 -2.60
CA ILE A 292 -19.04 -18.37 -2.51
C ILE A 292 -19.64 -18.04 -3.89
N VAL A 293 -19.17 -18.65 -4.97
CA VAL A 293 -19.85 -18.57 -6.27
C VAL A 293 -21.19 -19.31 -6.15
N MET A 294 -22.20 -18.52 -5.80
CA MET A 294 -23.54 -18.91 -5.39
C MET A 294 -24.10 -19.97 -6.33
N ASN A 295 -24.41 -21.14 -5.78
CA ASN A 295 -25.26 -22.15 -6.41
C ASN A 295 -26.60 -21.49 -6.80
N GLY A 296 -26.69 -20.91 -8.00
CA GLY A 296 -27.88 -20.16 -8.44
C GLY A 296 -27.62 -19.01 -9.42
N GLY A 297 -26.38 -18.59 -9.65
CA GLY A 297 -26.08 -17.50 -10.59
C GLY A 297 -26.11 -16.10 -9.99
N ASP A 298 -26.27 -15.97 -8.67
CA ASP A 298 -26.13 -14.69 -7.98
C ASP A 298 -24.66 -14.26 -8.01
N THR A 299 -24.37 -13.18 -8.74
CA THR A 299 -23.03 -12.59 -8.77
C THR A 299 -22.80 -11.81 -7.48
N ILE A 300 -21.63 -12.00 -6.88
CA ILE A 300 -21.19 -11.15 -5.78
C ILE A 300 -21.25 -9.70 -6.26
N SER A 301 -21.89 -8.83 -5.49
CA SER A 301 -22.07 -7.43 -5.85
C SER A 301 -20.72 -6.80 -6.21
N ASP A 302 -20.68 -6.09 -7.33
CA ASP A 302 -19.58 -5.23 -7.77
C ASP A 302 -19.65 -3.83 -7.13
N SER A 303 -20.63 -3.59 -6.25
CA SER A 303 -20.87 -2.27 -5.67
C SER A 303 -19.70 -1.74 -4.84
N GLN A 304 -18.80 -2.60 -4.37
CA GLN A 304 -17.67 -2.21 -3.53
C GLN A 304 -16.32 -2.24 -4.23
N SER A 305 -16.16 -2.90 -5.38
CA SER A 305 -14.86 -3.05 -6.06
C SER A 305 -14.98 -3.70 -7.45
N PHE A 306 -13.85 -4.11 -8.03
CA PHE A 306 -13.85 -5.03 -9.16
C PHE A 306 -14.68 -6.25 -8.83
N GLY A 307 -15.75 -6.45 -9.60
CA GLY A 307 -16.58 -7.64 -9.50
C GLY A 307 -15.77 -8.90 -9.75
N TYR A 308 -16.30 -10.01 -9.25
CA TYR A 308 -15.76 -11.34 -9.53
C TYR A 308 -15.60 -11.53 -11.04
N THR A 309 -14.39 -11.86 -11.49
CA THR A 309 -14.08 -12.05 -12.92
C THR A 309 -13.36 -13.38 -13.10
N PRO A 310 -13.96 -14.40 -13.75
CA PRO A 310 -13.35 -15.73 -13.91
C PRO A 310 -12.33 -15.78 -15.07
N TRP A 311 -11.44 -14.79 -15.13
CA TRP A 311 -10.46 -14.62 -16.21
C TRP A 311 -9.22 -15.50 -16.11
N LEU A 312 -8.88 -16.00 -14.91
CA LEU A 312 -7.79 -16.96 -14.74
C LEU A 312 -8.31 -18.38 -14.97
N PRO A 313 -7.69 -19.16 -15.87
CA PRO A 313 -8.09 -20.55 -16.05
C PRO A 313 -7.91 -21.34 -14.75
N ARG A 314 -9.01 -21.90 -14.24
CA ARG A 314 -9.01 -22.69 -12.99
C ARG A 314 -8.08 -23.91 -13.01
N GLN A 315 -7.70 -24.35 -14.22
CA GLN A 315 -6.79 -25.47 -14.42
C GLN A 315 -5.31 -25.05 -14.44
N SER A 316 -5.00 -23.75 -14.47
CA SER A 316 -3.62 -23.28 -14.52
C SER A 316 -2.87 -23.59 -13.21
N ALA A 317 -1.57 -23.84 -13.32
CA ALA A 317 -0.72 -24.09 -12.16
C ALA A 317 -0.72 -22.90 -11.18
N VAL A 318 -0.74 -21.68 -11.72
CA VAL A 318 -0.83 -20.44 -10.92
C VAL A 318 -2.13 -20.40 -10.13
N TRP A 319 -3.28 -20.65 -10.77
CA TRP A 319 -4.57 -20.69 -10.08
C TRP A 319 -4.60 -21.73 -8.97
N ARG A 320 -4.16 -22.96 -9.27
CA ARG A 320 -4.08 -24.04 -8.27
C ARG A 320 -3.19 -23.66 -7.09
N TRP A 321 -2.04 -23.04 -7.37
CA TRP A 321 -1.15 -22.57 -6.31
C TRP A 321 -1.83 -21.52 -5.43
N LEU A 322 -2.51 -20.53 -6.02
CA LEU A 322 -3.17 -19.45 -5.28
C LEU A 322 -4.26 -19.99 -4.35
N ILE A 323 -5.13 -20.88 -4.85
CA ILE A 323 -6.18 -21.53 -4.05
C ILE A 323 -5.57 -22.36 -2.92
N VAL A 324 -4.65 -23.26 -3.24
CA VAL A 324 -4.00 -24.12 -2.23
C VAL A 324 -3.28 -23.27 -1.18
N ASN A 325 -2.51 -22.27 -1.60
CA ASN A 325 -1.77 -21.41 -0.69
C ASN A 325 -2.69 -20.64 0.27
N HIS A 326 -3.81 -20.09 -0.23
CA HIS A 326 -4.80 -19.42 0.61
C HIS A 326 -5.55 -20.39 1.54
N THR A 327 -5.91 -21.60 1.09
CA THR A 327 -6.45 -22.63 1.99
C THR A 327 -5.46 -22.97 3.12
N GLY A 328 -4.16 -23.07 2.78
CA GLY A 328 -3.10 -23.27 3.76
C GLY A 328 -3.03 -22.13 4.77
N HIS A 329 -3.18 -20.89 4.32
CA HIS A 329 -3.22 -19.73 5.20
C HIS A 329 -4.34 -19.80 6.26
N HIS A 330 -5.51 -20.32 5.91
CA HIS A 330 -6.60 -20.55 6.88
C HIS A 330 -6.35 -21.74 7.81
N THR A 331 -5.48 -22.67 7.41
CA THR A 331 -5.22 -23.92 8.15
C THR A 331 -4.01 -23.80 9.08
N ILE A 332 -2.98 -23.04 8.71
CA ILE A 332 -1.72 -22.90 9.44
C ILE A 332 -1.36 -21.43 9.68
N THR A 333 -0.43 -21.17 10.61
CA THR A 333 0.14 -19.83 10.79
C THR A 333 1.28 -19.59 9.77
N GLY A 334 0.94 -19.03 8.62
CA GLY A 334 1.87 -18.80 7.50
C GLY A 334 1.14 -18.44 6.21
N ASN A 335 1.83 -18.50 5.07
CA ASN A 335 1.26 -18.26 3.72
C ASN A 335 0.49 -16.92 3.60
N TYR A 336 1.10 -15.84 4.06
CA TYR A 336 0.48 -14.51 4.09
C TYR A 336 0.37 -13.83 2.71
N ASN A 337 1.12 -14.26 1.68
CA ASN A 337 0.94 -13.79 0.31
C ASN A 337 -0.21 -14.54 -0.34
N CYS A 338 -1.32 -13.86 -0.65
CA CYS A 338 -2.47 -14.46 -1.32
C CYS A 338 -2.42 -14.30 -2.84
N VAL A 339 -1.90 -13.16 -3.32
CA VAL A 339 -1.88 -12.77 -4.74
C VAL A 339 -0.47 -12.75 -5.31
N PHE A 340 0.50 -12.17 -4.57
CA PHE A 340 1.87 -12.01 -5.05
C PHE A 340 2.82 -12.97 -4.31
N PRO A 341 3.10 -14.17 -4.86
CA PRO A 341 4.03 -15.11 -4.23
C PRO A 341 5.41 -14.50 -4.00
N GLY A 342 6.11 -14.95 -2.95
CA GLY A 342 7.53 -14.69 -2.79
C GLY A 342 7.95 -14.43 -1.35
N MET A 343 7.38 -13.40 -0.72
CA MET A 343 7.85 -12.95 0.59
C MET A 343 7.67 -14.00 1.68
N ASP A 344 6.65 -14.86 1.63
CA ASP A 344 6.56 -16.01 2.54
C ASP A 344 7.76 -16.94 2.50
N HIS A 345 8.35 -17.13 1.32
CA HIS A 345 9.53 -17.99 1.18
C HIS A 345 10.76 -17.29 1.77
N ILE A 346 10.92 -16.00 1.49
CA ILE A 346 12.02 -15.16 2.00
C ILE A 346 11.96 -15.02 3.52
N MET A 347 10.76 -14.96 4.10
CA MET A 347 10.56 -14.76 5.54
C MET A 347 10.37 -16.06 6.32
N GLY A 348 10.44 -17.22 5.64
CA GLY A 348 10.30 -18.52 6.29
C GLY A 348 8.90 -18.77 6.86
N THR A 349 7.88 -18.14 6.29
CA THR A 349 6.45 -18.33 6.62
C THR A 349 5.71 -19.18 5.58
N PHE A 350 6.41 -19.68 4.56
CA PHE A 350 5.84 -20.57 3.55
C PHE A 350 5.68 -22.01 4.03
N TRP A 351 4.51 -22.59 3.75
CA TRP A 351 4.14 -23.97 3.93
C TRP A 351 3.62 -24.54 2.61
N HIS A 352 4.04 -25.75 2.28
CA HIS A 352 3.55 -26.49 1.12
C HIS A 352 2.70 -27.69 1.55
N ARG A 353 1.79 -28.12 0.68
CA ARG A 353 1.03 -29.36 0.85
C ARG A 353 2.00 -30.55 0.86
N LYS A 354 1.78 -31.52 1.75
CA LYS A 354 2.56 -32.77 1.83
C LYS A 354 2.32 -33.70 0.66
#